data_AF-A0AA95MJV4-F1
#
_entry.id   AF-A0AA95MJV4-F1
#
_cell.length_a   1.000
_cell.length_b   1.000
_cell.length_c   1.000
_cell.angle_alpha   90.00
_cell.angle_beta   90.00
_cell.angle_gamma   90.00
#
_symmetry.space_group_name_H-M   'P 1'
#
loop_
_entity.id
_entity.type
_entity.pdbx_description
1 polymer ?
#
loop_
_entity_poly.entity_id
_entity_poly.type
_entity_poly.pdbx_seq_one_letter_code
_entity_poly.pdbx_strand_id
1 'polypeptide(L)'
;MAKSRAKKLREKLTREGQMNPVVKRSPFVFTDMRERTTKTKKDHLYQFKHKNHQSADGNDGSFLFQSNFAFPKSQNKQFILHSTFVEIG
;
A
#
# COMPACT_ATOMS: atom_id res chain seq x y z
N MET A 1 14.57 4.09 -45.17
CA MET A 1 13.23 4.11 -44.53
C MET A 1 12.57 5.46 -44.73
N ALA A 2 11.53 5.55 -45.56
CA ALA A 2 10.82 6.81 -45.76
C ALA A 2 9.98 7.15 -44.51
N LYS A 3 10.09 8.39 -44.03
CA LYS A 3 9.23 8.89 -42.94
C LYS A 3 7.80 9.06 -43.45
N SER A 4 6.80 8.76 -42.62
CA SER A 4 5.40 9.05 -42.91
C SER A 4 5.15 10.55 -43.08
N ARG A 5 4.14 10.93 -43.88
CA ARG A 5 3.75 12.33 -44.07
C ARG A 5 3.46 13.03 -42.72
N ALA A 6 2.76 12.35 -41.82
CA ALA A 6 2.47 12.86 -40.48
C ALA A 6 3.73 13.17 -39.67
N LYS A 7 4.77 12.32 -39.74
CA LYS A 7 6.03 12.56 -39.03
C LYS A 7 6.78 13.78 -39.59
N LYS A 8 6.78 13.93 -40.92
CA LYS A 8 7.39 15.10 -41.60
C LYS A 8 6.75 16.42 -41.18
N LEU A 9 5.42 16.45 -41.05
CA LEU A 9 4.68 17.66 -40.61
C LEU A 9 5.04 18.06 -39.18
N ARG A 10 5.12 17.09 -38.26
CA ARG A 10 5.52 17.37 -36.86
C ARG A 10 6.94 17.93 -36.78
N GLU A 11 7.87 17.33 -37.52
CA GLU A 11 9.26 17.80 -37.59
C GLU A 11 9.36 19.21 -38.20
N LYS A 12 8.51 19.55 -39.17
CA LYS A 12 8.41 20.90 -39.73
C LYS A 12 7.98 21.90 -38.65
N LEU A 13 6.88 21.64 -37.94
CA LEU A 13 6.37 22.53 -36.88
C LEU A 13 7.43 22.80 -35.80
N THR A 14 8.16 21.76 -35.38
CA THR A 14 9.24 21.92 -34.39
C THR A 14 10.40 22.77 -34.89
N ARG A 15 10.70 22.75 -36.19
CA ARG A 15 11.74 23.61 -36.80
C ARG A 15 11.30 25.07 -36.86
N GLU A 16 10.01 25.30 -37.06
CA GLU A 16 9.40 26.64 -37.11
C GLU A 16 9.20 27.24 -35.71
N GLY A 17 9.67 26.57 -34.65
CA GLY A 17 9.53 27.03 -33.26
C GLY A 17 8.15 26.79 -32.67
N GLN A 18 7.26 26.10 -33.38
CA GLN A 18 5.93 25.76 -32.87
C GLN A 18 6.02 24.63 -31.84
N MET A 19 5.08 24.64 -30.89
CA MET A 19 5.04 23.64 -29.83
C MET A 19 4.95 22.22 -30.40
N ASN A 20 5.79 21.32 -29.89
CA ASN A 20 5.81 19.93 -30.33
C ASN A 20 4.47 19.23 -30.00
N PRO A 21 3.72 18.73 -31.00
CA PRO A 21 2.43 18.08 -30.76
C PRO A 21 2.54 16.75 -30.00
N VAL A 22 3.75 16.18 -29.88
CA VAL A 22 3.99 14.99 -29.05
C VAL A 22 3.84 15.31 -27.56
N VAL A 23 4.21 16.52 -27.13
CA VAL A 23 4.14 16.94 -25.71
C VAL A 23 2.69 17.06 -25.25
N LYS A 24 1.80 17.52 -26.13
CA LYS A 24 0.36 17.64 -25.85
C LYS A 24 -0.43 16.35 -26.09
N ARG A 25 0.23 15.25 -26.41
CA ARG A 25 -0.46 14.02 -26.76
C ARG A 25 -1.04 13.36 -25.51
N SER A 26 -2.31 12.97 -25.58
CA SER A 26 -2.97 12.27 -24.49
C SER A 26 -2.29 10.93 -24.19
N PRO A 27 -2.19 10.51 -22.90
CA PRO A 27 -1.59 9.24 -22.51
C PRO A 27 -2.29 8.02 -23.11
N PHE A 28 -3.56 8.14 -23.50
CA PHE A 28 -4.36 7.06 -24.10
C PHE A 28 -3.83 6.58 -25.46
N VAL A 29 -2.94 7.34 -26.09
CA VAL A 29 -2.28 6.93 -27.33
C VAL A 29 -1.33 5.75 -27.12
N PHE A 30 -0.73 5.64 -25.94
CA PHE A 30 0.25 4.59 -25.64
C PHE A 30 -0.38 3.31 -25.12
N THR A 31 -1.61 3.41 -24.62
CA THR A 31 -2.35 2.27 -24.09
C THR A 31 -3.27 1.71 -25.16
N ASP A 32 -3.22 0.40 -25.39
CA ASP A 32 -4.25 -0.26 -26.17
C ASP A 32 -5.53 -0.38 -25.34
N MET A 33 -6.61 0.28 -25.78
CA MET A 33 -7.91 0.28 -25.10
C MET A 33 -8.86 -0.81 -25.62
N ARG A 34 -8.44 -1.61 -26.61
CA ARG A 34 -9.27 -2.64 -27.24
C ARG A 34 -9.02 -4.01 -26.65
N GLU A 35 -7.80 -4.25 -26.20
CA GLU A 35 -7.38 -5.55 -25.72
C GLU A 35 -7.64 -5.73 -24.22
N ARG A 36 -8.19 -6.88 -23.85
CA ARG A 36 -8.26 -7.31 -22.44
C ARG A 36 -6.99 -8.07 -22.11
N THR A 37 -6.05 -7.40 -21.45
CA THR A 37 -4.81 -8.02 -21.00
C THR A 37 -4.96 -8.66 -19.63
N THR A 38 -4.42 -9.86 -19.46
CA THR A 38 -4.26 -10.48 -18.13
C THR A 38 -3.21 -9.72 -17.32
N LYS A 39 -3.18 -9.92 -16.00
CA LYS A 39 -2.25 -9.24 -15.09
C LYS A 39 -0.81 -9.67 -15.38
N THR A 40 0.11 -8.72 -15.38
CA THR A 40 1.53 -9.03 -15.56
C THR A 40 2.14 -9.59 -14.27
N LYS A 41 3.33 -10.20 -14.36
CA LYS A 41 4.03 -10.76 -13.18
C LYS A 41 4.21 -9.73 -12.06
N LYS A 42 4.56 -8.48 -12.41
CA LYS A 42 4.71 -7.40 -11.42
C LYS A 42 3.38 -7.12 -10.72
N ASP A 43 2.28 -7.13 -11.48
CA ASP A 43 0.96 -6.79 -10.94
C ASP A 43 0.50 -7.85 -9.95
N HIS A 44 0.80 -9.13 -10.21
CA HIS A 44 0.57 -10.21 -9.26
C HIS A 44 1.48 -10.14 -8.03
N LEU A 45 2.76 -9.82 -8.20
CA LEU A 45 3.73 -9.77 -7.10
C LEU A 45 3.36 -8.73 -6.04
N TYR A 46 2.90 -7.56 -6.47
CA TYR A 46 2.51 -6.47 -5.58
C TYR A 46 1.00 -6.45 -5.28
N GLN A 47 0.26 -7.51 -5.64
CA GLN A 47 -1.15 -7.63 -5.33
C GLN A 47 -1.35 -8.19 -3.92
N PHE A 48 -1.74 -7.34 -2.98
CA PHE A 48 -2.24 -7.78 -1.67
C PHE A 48 -3.74 -8.08 -1.75
N LYS A 49 -4.10 -9.26 -2.27
CA LYS A 49 -5.52 -9.68 -2.40
C LYS A 49 -6.16 -9.94 -1.03
N HIS A 50 -5.41 -10.56 -0.12
CA HIS A 50 -5.86 -10.87 1.23
C HIS A 50 -4.86 -10.27 2.22
N LYS A 51 -5.36 -9.53 3.22
CA LYS A 51 -4.52 -9.02 4.30
C LYS A 51 -4.11 -10.21 5.16
N ASN A 52 -2.88 -10.67 5.01
CA ASN A 52 -2.30 -11.59 5.98
C ASN A 52 -1.86 -10.71 7.16
N HIS A 53 -2.61 -10.73 8.26
CA HIS A 53 -2.10 -10.17 9.50
C HIS A 53 -0.87 -10.99 9.83
N GLN A 54 0.32 -10.40 9.74
CA GLN A 54 1.46 -10.99 10.42
C GLN A 54 1.08 -10.95 11.89
N SER A 55 0.73 -12.12 12.44
CA SER A 55 0.57 -12.30 13.87
C SER A 55 1.90 -11.87 14.46
N ALA A 56 1.93 -10.63 14.97
CA ALA A 56 3.00 -10.18 15.81
C ALA A 56 3.09 -11.20 16.95
N ASP A 57 4.30 -11.68 17.19
CA ASP A 57 4.67 -12.58 18.27
C ASP A 57 3.84 -12.33 19.55
N GLY A 58 3.28 -13.41 20.12
CA GLY A 58 2.80 -13.40 21.50
C GLY A 58 1.35 -13.82 21.75
N ASN A 59 0.89 -14.96 21.24
CA ASN A 59 -0.13 -15.72 21.96
C ASN A 59 0.00 -17.22 21.70
N ASP A 60 1.18 -17.71 22.04
CA ASP A 60 1.50 -19.05 22.52
C ASP A 60 0.36 -19.61 23.38
N GLY A 61 -0.25 -20.68 22.87
CA GLY A 61 -1.37 -21.34 23.51
C GLY A 61 -1.00 -21.98 24.84
N SER A 62 -2.00 -22.19 25.69
CA SER A 62 -1.94 -23.28 26.66
C SER A 62 -3.33 -23.78 27.03
N PHE A 63 -3.34 -25.08 27.30
CA PHE A 63 -4.45 -26.00 27.23
C PHE A 63 -5.24 -26.04 28.55
N LEU A 64 -6.49 -26.49 28.48
CA LEU A 64 -7.34 -26.78 29.63
C LEU A 64 -6.60 -27.64 30.67
N PHE A 65 -6.28 -27.08 31.83
CA PHE A 65 -5.96 -27.89 33.02
C PHE A 65 -7.07 -27.73 34.05
N GLN A 66 -7.98 -28.70 34.05
CA GLN A 66 -8.89 -28.95 35.15
C GLN A 66 -8.06 -29.30 36.39
N SER A 67 -7.96 -28.40 37.35
CA SER A 67 -7.65 -28.76 38.74
C SER A 67 -8.57 -27.99 39.67
N ASN A 68 -9.58 -28.71 40.18
CA ASN A 68 -10.33 -28.29 41.35
C ASN A 68 -9.33 -28.06 42.49
N PHE A 69 -9.16 -26.82 42.96
CA PHE A 69 -8.92 -26.54 44.37
C PHE A 69 -9.26 -25.07 44.65
N ALA A 70 -10.12 -24.87 45.66
CA ALA A 70 -10.74 -23.63 46.06
C ALA A 70 -9.73 -22.57 46.54
N PHE A 71 -10.08 -21.28 46.45
CA PHE A 71 -9.97 -20.25 47.51
C PHE A 71 -10.45 -18.87 46.98
N PRO A 72 -10.91 -17.94 47.85
CA PRO A 72 -12.16 -17.24 47.66
C PRO A 72 -12.01 -15.84 47.05
N LYS A 73 -13.09 -15.36 46.44
CA LYS A 73 -13.23 -13.96 46.03
C LYS A 73 -13.18 -13.05 47.26
N SER A 74 -12.14 -12.22 47.36
CA SER A 74 -12.16 -11.01 48.18
C SER A 74 -12.42 -9.82 47.25
N GLN A 75 -13.59 -9.20 47.40
CA GLN A 75 -13.93 -7.92 46.80
C GLN A 75 -13.40 -6.79 47.67
N ASN A 76 -13.16 -5.66 47.00
CA ASN A 76 -12.98 -4.29 47.51
C ASN A 76 -11.54 -3.85 47.79
N LYS A 77 -11.13 -2.59 47.60
CA LYS A 77 -11.52 -1.41 46.79
C LYS A 77 -10.56 -0.33 47.33
N GLN A 78 -10.08 0.57 46.47
CA GLN A 78 -9.38 1.83 46.81
C GLN A 78 -7.91 1.63 47.27
N PHE A 79 -6.90 2.38 46.85
CA PHE A 79 -6.86 3.80 46.55
C PHE A 79 -5.88 4.13 45.43
N ILE A 80 -6.31 5.05 44.58
CA ILE A 80 -5.47 5.88 43.73
C ILE A 80 -4.58 6.72 44.65
N LEU A 81 -3.26 6.69 44.43
CA LEU A 81 -2.43 7.85 44.76
C LEU A 81 -1.65 8.27 43.52
N HIS A 82 -1.76 9.57 43.29
CA HIS A 82 -1.34 10.30 42.12
C HIS A 82 0.18 10.37 42.00
N SER A 83 0.59 10.46 40.73
CA SER A 83 1.79 11.08 40.20
C SER A 83 2.52 12.08 41.11
N THR A 84 3.82 11.85 41.29
CA THR A 84 4.86 12.89 41.42
C THR A 84 5.83 12.64 40.26
N PHE A 85 5.79 13.40 39.16
CA PHE A 85 6.44 14.72 38.98
C PHE A 85 7.91 14.66 39.46
N VAL A 86 8.87 14.39 38.57
CA VAL A 86 9.61 15.34 37.68
C VAL A 86 10.94 15.74 38.31
N GLU A 87 11.99 15.59 37.48
CA GLU A 87 13.36 16.13 37.59
C GLU A 87 14.15 15.62 38.80
N ILE A 88 15.46 15.39 38.78
CA ILE A 88 16.57 16.30 38.49
C ILE A 88 17.82 15.42 38.23
N GLY A 89 18.70 15.82 37.29
CA GLY A 89 20.14 15.49 37.34
C GLY A 89 20.68 14.69 36.16
#